data_AF-A0A259E2B5-F1
#
_entry.id   AF-A0A259E2B5-F1
#
_cell.length_a   1.000
_cell.length_b   1.000
_cell.length_c   1.000
_cell.angle_alpha   90.00
_cell.angle_beta   90.00
_cell.angle_gamma   90.00
#
_symmetry.space_group_name_H-M   'P 1'
#
loop_
_entity.id
_entity.type
_entity.pdbx_description
1 polymer ?
#
loop_
_entity_poly.entity_id
_entity_poly.type
_entity_poly.pdbx_seq_one_letter_code
_entity_poly.pdbx_strand_id
1 'polypeptide(L)'
;MRIVKTLALISAIALLPLAAHAADDKEKWEHKAVADKPQVVLNPAKAYIAVQGDYQVNPLLMKRPNADEAAKHAAKRAEELAKEHEKWAKKHASWKKEVALLSKGTPASGRPKEPQEPTEANFSWPRYEQVHTVHIGPQNRFAKAEGGASTYLHEVEPGEYVFYGNVMAAVPGGLCACLGTVAFQAEAGKVTSLGKMRLPWIESLRGPKEARAKTSLDLPEGTTSLAFAPTPFADPRVPADLVVVARFMPVDRMPNWFGLEVDRVMPIDGVMRYERGKVIDLTAQAAQTTPAVR
;
A
#
# COMPACT_ATOMS: atom_id res chain seq x y z
N MET A 1 -0.52 -18.99 -62.71
CA MET A 1 -0.04 -18.00 -61.72
C MET A 1 -1.16 -17.00 -61.43
N ARG A 2 -1.88 -17.17 -60.32
CA ARG A 2 -2.88 -16.23 -59.83
C ARG A 2 -2.39 -15.69 -58.50
N ILE A 3 -2.05 -14.41 -58.47
CA ILE A 3 -1.59 -13.70 -57.26
C ILE A 3 -2.84 -13.38 -56.44
N VAL A 4 -3.07 -14.14 -55.37
CA VAL A 4 -4.07 -13.83 -54.34
C VAL A 4 -3.44 -12.80 -53.40
N LYS A 5 -3.94 -11.56 -53.45
CA LYS A 5 -3.58 -10.51 -52.49
C LYS A 5 -4.34 -10.75 -51.19
N THR A 6 -3.67 -11.28 -50.18
CA THR A 6 -4.19 -11.36 -48.81
C THR A 6 -4.06 -9.99 -48.16
N LEU A 7 -5.18 -9.30 -47.92
CA LEU A 7 -5.22 -8.10 -47.11
C LEU A 7 -5.09 -8.51 -45.63
N ALA A 8 -4.00 -8.13 -44.98
CA ALA A 8 -3.83 -8.28 -43.54
C ALA A 8 -4.63 -7.17 -42.84
N LEU A 9 -5.66 -7.55 -42.08
CA LEU A 9 -6.42 -6.66 -41.21
C LEU A 9 -5.60 -6.45 -39.92
N ILE A 10 -4.97 -5.29 -39.77
CA ILE A 10 -4.31 -4.90 -38.52
C ILE A 10 -5.39 -4.37 -37.57
N SER A 11 -5.78 -5.19 -36.59
CA SER A 11 -6.60 -4.75 -35.47
C SER A 11 -5.80 -3.80 -34.59
N ALA A 12 -6.09 -2.50 -34.68
CA ALA A 12 -5.60 -1.51 -33.72
C ALA A 12 -6.32 -1.70 -32.38
N ILE A 13 -5.64 -2.31 -31.42
CA ILE A 13 -6.05 -2.27 -30.01
C ILE A 13 -5.92 -0.81 -29.57
N ALA A 14 -7.06 -0.13 -29.42
CA ALA A 14 -7.13 1.18 -28.80
C ALA A 14 -6.75 1.00 -27.32
N LEU A 15 -5.47 1.23 -27.01
CA LEU A 15 -5.01 1.51 -25.66
C LEU A 15 -5.75 2.76 -25.17
N LEU A 16 -6.70 2.57 -24.27
CA LEU A 16 -7.24 3.68 -23.47
C LEU A 16 -6.05 4.31 -22.74
N PRO A 17 -5.77 5.62 -22.93
CA PRO A 17 -4.81 6.30 -22.09
C PRO A 17 -5.40 6.35 -20.69
N LEU A 18 -4.83 5.58 -19.76
CA LEU A 18 -4.88 5.92 -18.34
C LEU A 18 -4.40 7.36 -18.27
N ALA A 19 -5.31 8.29 -17.98
CA ALA A 19 -5.00 9.69 -17.79
C ALA A 19 -4.10 9.81 -16.56
N ALA A 20 -2.79 9.71 -16.79
CA ALA A 20 -1.77 10.23 -15.90
C ALA A 20 -2.02 11.74 -15.81
N HIS A 21 -2.81 12.15 -14.84
CA HIS A 21 -2.92 13.56 -14.49
C HIS A 21 -1.54 13.98 -13.99
N ALA A 22 -1.02 15.04 -14.59
CA ALA A 22 0.27 15.60 -14.31
C ALA A 22 0.34 16.09 -12.86
N ALA A 23 0.88 15.25 -11.99
CA ALA A 23 1.38 15.66 -10.68
C ALA A 23 2.76 16.29 -10.87
N ASP A 24 2.80 17.53 -11.36
CA ASP A 24 4.02 18.35 -11.43
C ASP A 24 4.08 19.31 -10.23
N ASP A 25 4.19 18.67 -9.07
CA ASP A 25 5.04 19.05 -7.95
C ASP A 25 5.06 17.78 -7.09
N LYS A 26 5.88 16.81 -7.54
CA LYS A 26 6.01 15.52 -6.84
C LYS A 26 6.46 15.84 -5.43
N GLU A 27 5.51 15.80 -4.49
CA GLU A 27 5.80 15.67 -3.08
C GLU A 27 6.88 14.60 -3.00
N LYS A 28 8.10 15.01 -2.64
CA LYS A 28 9.27 14.13 -2.66
C LYS A 28 9.11 13.17 -1.50
N TRP A 29 8.30 12.17 -1.73
CA TRP A 29 8.16 11.05 -0.85
C TRP A 29 9.38 10.16 -1.02
N GLU A 30 10.31 10.26 -0.08
CA GLU A 30 11.57 9.54 -0.10
C GLU A 30 11.63 8.54 1.06
N HIS A 31 11.70 7.26 0.70
CA HIS A 31 12.04 6.16 1.60
C HIS A 31 13.10 5.29 0.91
N LYS A 32 14.01 4.68 1.67
CA LYS A 32 15.07 3.84 1.08
C LYS A 32 15.48 2.70 2.00
N ALA A 33 15.87 1.58 1.39
CA ALA A 33 16.44 0.48 2.14
C ALA A 33 17.80 0.89 2.73
N VAL A 34 18.05 0.53 3.98
CA VAL A 34 19.38 0.63 4.58
C VAL A 34 20.24 -0.48 3.98
N ALA A 35 21.33 -0.08 3.33
CA ALA A 35 22.23 -1.02 2.69
C ALA A 35 22.90 -1.95 3.72
N ASP A 36 23.04 -3.22 3.35
CA ASP A 36 23.83 -4.20 4.09
C ASP A 36 25.32 -3.84 3.97
N LYS A 37 25.81 -3.09 4.98
CA LYS A 37 27.21 -2.66 5.09
C LYS A 37 27.77 -3.07 6.45
N PRO A 38 29.10 -3.25 6.59
CA PRO A 38 29.72 -3.56 7.88
C PRO A 38 29.49 -2.48 8.94
N GLN A 39 29.37 -1.22 8.51
CA GLN A 39 29.04 -0.08 9.38
C GLN A 39 27.75 0.58 8.87
N VAL A 40 26.87 0.89 9.82
CA VAL A 40 25.56 1.49 9.56
C VAL A 40 25.50 2.80 10.34
N VAL A 41 25.20 3.89 9.64
CA VAL A 41 24.99 5.21 10.26
C VAL A 41 23.54 5.60 10.03
N LEU A 42 22.80 5.76 11.12
CA LEU A 42 21.40 6.16 11.11
C LEU A 42 21.29 7.67 11.30
N ASN A 43 20.47 8.33 10.49
CA ASN A 43 20.15 9.74 10.60
C ASN A 43 19.13 9.95 11.74
N PRO A 44 19.45 10.74 12.78
CA PRO A 44 18.54 10.94 13.92
C PRO A 44 17.25 11.71 13.55
N ALA A 45 17.22 12.42 12.41
CA ALA A 45 16.02 13.10 11.92
C ALA A 45 15.06 12.17 11.16
N LYS A 46 15.49 10.95 10.84
CA LYS A 46 14.67 9.94 10.14
C LYS A 46 14.21 8.86 11.11
N ALA A 47 13.14 8.18 10.76
CA ALA A 47 12.71 6.97 11.44
C ALA A 47 13.14 5.75 10.62
N TYR A 48 13.21 4.60 11.28
CA TYR A 48 13.59 3.35 10.64
C TYR A 48 12.58 2.26 10.98
N ILE A 49 12.22 1.45 10.00
CA ILE A 49 11.30 0.32 10.18
C ILE A 49 12.07 -0.97 9.91
N ALA A 50 12.08 -1.87 10.88
CA ALA A 50 12.67 -3.19 10.76
C ALA A 50 11.57 -4.25 10.63
N VAL A 51 11.72 -5.16 9.66
CA VAL A 51 10.83 -6.31 9.50
C VAL A 51 11.65 -7.57 9.22
N GLN A 52 11.29 -8.65 9.89
CA GLN A 52 11.94 -9.95 9.78
C GLN A 52 10.97 -10.95 9.13
N GLY A 53 11.48 -11.94 8.43
CA GLY A 53 10.70 -13.07 7.94
C GLY A 53 11.57 -14.29 7.75
N ASP A 54 10.99 -15.48 7.85
CA ASP A 54 11.73 -16.73 7.62
C ASP A 54 11.89 -17.03 6.10
N TYR A 55 11.48 -16.09 5.25
CA TYR A 55 11.60 -16.05 3.78
C TYR A 55 11.51 -14.58 3.32
N GLN A 56 11.52 -14.33 2.01
CA GLN A 56 11.36 -12.97 1.48
C GLN A 56 9.92 -12.47 1.66
N VAL A 57 9.77 -11.34 2.35
CA VAL A 57 8.49 -10.62 2.53
C VAL A 57 8.53 -9.30 1.77
N ASN A 58 7.34 -8.82 1.38
CA ASN A 58 7.15 -7.59 0.60
C ASN A 58 6.10 -6.67 1.27
N PRO A 59 6.28 -6.23 2.53
CA PRO A 59 5.28 -5.39 3.16
C PRO A 59 5.16 -4.05 2.42
N LEU A 60 3.92 -3.69 2.10
CA LEU A 60 3.53 -2.35 1.69
C LEU A 60 2.97 -1.62 2.90
N LEU A 61 3.62 -0.53 3.27
CA LEU A 61 3.16 0.37 4.33
C LEU A 61 2.62 1.65 3.73
N MET A 62 1.73 2.32 4.46
CA MET A 62 1.15 3.60 4.08
C MET A 62 1.30 4.57 5.23
N LYS A 63 1.91 5.73 4.97
CA LYS A 63 1.96 6.80 5.98
C LYS A 63 0.59 7.45 6.08
N ARG A 64 0.06 7.57 7.29
CA ARG A 64 -1.13 8.36 7.57
C ARG A 64 -0.75 9.82 7.75
N PRO A 65 -1.53 10.76 7.18
CA PRO A 65 -1.21 12.16 7.31
C PRO A 65 -1.44 12.64 8.74
N ASN A 66 -0.53 13.46 9.25
CA ASN A 66 -0.85 14.32 10.38
C ASN A 66 -1.78 15.48 9.95
N ALA A 67 -2.19 16.33 10.89
CA ALA A 67 -3.13 17.43 10.61
C ALA A 67 -2.62 18.40 9.53
N ASP A 68 -1.35 18.77 9.58
CA ASP A 68 -0.74 19.71 8.63
C ASP A 68 -0.59 19.09 7.24
N GLU A 69 -0.20 17.81 7.18
CA GLU A 69 -0.10 17.04 5.93
C GLU A 69 -1.47 16.85 5.28
N ALA A 70 -2.50 16.54 6.08
CA ALA A 70 -3.87 16.42 5.61
C ALA A 70 -4.38 17.75 5.03
N ALA A 71 -4.11 18.87 5.72
CA ALA A 71 -4.49 20.20 5.26
C ALA A 71 -3.77 20.58 3.95
N LYS A 72 -2.45 20.33 3.86
CA LYS A 72 -1.67 20.57 2.64
C LYS A 72 -2.17 19.73 1.47
N HIS A 73 -2.45 18.46 1.70
CA HIS A 73 -2.97 17.57 0.67
C HIS A 73 -4.37 17.99 0.19
N ALA A 74 -5.25 18.41 1.11
CA ALA A 74 -6.56 18.94 0.76
C ALA A 74 -6.47 20.25 -0.06
N ALA A 75 -5.55 21.14 0.30
CA ALA A 75 -5.30 22.38 -0.45
C ALA A 75 -4.80 22.09 -1.87
N LYS A 76 -3.84 21.17 -2.03
CA LYS A 76 -3.37 20.73 -3.36
C LYS A 76 -4.50 20.15 -4.19
N ARG A 77 -5.36 19.31 -3.59
CA ARG A 77 -6.52 18.75 -4.28
C ARG A 77 -7.47 19.86 -4.78
N ALA A 78 -7.74 20.87 -3.94
CA ALA A 78 -8.61 21.98 -4.33
C ALA A 78 -8.02 22.81 -5.47
N GLU A 79 -6.71 23.06 -5.45
CA GLU A 79 -5.98 23.73 -6.53
C GLU A 79 -6.07 22.95 -7.84
N GLU A 80 -5.85 21.64 -7.80
CA GLU A 80 -5.90 20.78 -8.99
C GLU A 80 -7.33 20.62 -9.52
N LEU A 81 -8.34 20.60 -8.65
CA LEU A 81 -9.75 20.67 -9.06
C LEU A 81 -10.04 21.96 -9.83
N ALA A 82 -9.57 23.11 -9.33
CA ALA A 82 -9.75 24.39 -10.01
C ALA A 82 -9.06 24.40 -11.39
N LYS A 83 -7.83 23.88 -11.48
CA LYS A 83 -7.11 23.75 -12.76
C LYS A 83 -7.86 22.82 -13.73
N GLU A 84 -8.39 21.69 -13.27
CA GLU A 84 -9.19 20.81 -14.12
C GLU A 84 -10.51 21.45 -14.54
N HIS A 85 -11.15 22.24 -13.68
CA HIS A 85 -12.34 23.01 -14.03
C HIS A 85 -12.06 24.03 -15.14
N GLU A 86 -10.95 24.77 -15.07
CA GLU A 86 -10.53 25.68 -16.13
C GLU A 86 -10.26 24.96 -17.46
N LYS A 87 -9.62 23.78 -17.41
CA LYS A 87 -9.41 22.93 -18.60
C LYS A 87 -10.74 22.46 -19.16
N TRP A 88 -11.68 22.07 -18.30
CA TRP A 88 -13.03 21.68 -18.70
C TRP A 88 -13.77 22.85 -19.36
N ALA A 89 -13.74 24.06 -18.78
CA ALA A 89 -14.43 25.23 -19.33
C ALA A 89 -13.98 25.53 -20.77
N LYS A 90 -12.67 25.43 -21.03
CA LYS A 90 -12.10 25.57 -22.38
C LYS A 90 -12.58 24.45 -23.32
N LYS A 91 -12.55 23.18 -22.88
CA LYS A 91 -13.04 22.04 -23.66
C LYS A 91 -14.54 22.14 -23.94
N HIS A 92 -15.34 22.57 -22.98
CA HIS A 92 -16.78 22.76 -23.09
C HIS A 92 -17.14 23.87 -24.08
N ALA A 93 -16.42 24.99 -24.04
CA ALA A 93 -16.57 26.06 -25.01
C ALA A 93 -16.26 25.59 -26.44
N SER A 94 -15.20 24.80 -26.64
CA SER A 94 -14.87 24.19 -27.93
C SER A 94 -15.95 23.20 -28.38
N TRP A 95 -16.41 22.33 -27.48
CA TRP A 95 -17.50 21.38 -27.75
C TRP A 95 -18.79 22.09 -28.18
N LYS A 96 -19.18 23.18 -27.51
CA LYS A 96 -20.35 24.00 -27.89
C LYS A 96 -20.21 24.54 -29.32
N LYS A 97 -19.04 25.04 -29.68
CA LYS A 97 -18.75 25.53 -31.04
C LYS A 97 -18.86 24.41 -32.07
N GLU A 98 -18.31 23.24 -31.76
CA GLU A 98 -18.35 22.07 -32.64
C GLU A 98 -19.79 21.59 -32.86
N VAL A 99 -20.58 21.45 -31.81
CA VAL A 99 -21.99 21.05 -31.90
C VAL A 99 -22.82 22.07 -32.69
N ALA A 100 -22.54 23.36 -32.57
CA ALA A 100 -23.21 24.41 -33.33
C ALA A 100 -22.92 24.36 -34.84
N LEU A 101 -21.78 23.79 -35.24
CA LEU A 101 -21.38 23.63 -36.64
C LEU A 101 -21.91 22.34 -37.29
N LEU A 102 -22.50 21.43 -36.52
CA LEU A 102 -23.04 20.17 -37.04
C LEU A 102 -24.28 20.40 -37.91
N SER A 103 -24.37 19.66 -39.02
CA SER A 103 -25.54 19.71 -39.88
C SER A 103 -26.74 19.01 -39.22
N LYS A 104 -27.97 19.45 -39.54
CA LYS A 104 -29.22 18.90 -38.96
C LYS A 104 -29.39 17.38 -39.17
N GLY A 105 -28.62 16.77 -40.06
CA GLY A 105 -28.63 15.32 -40.34
C GLY A 105 -27.53 14.51 -39.63
N THR A 106 -26.67 15.10 -38.81
CA THR A 106 -25.58 14.35 -38.15
C THR A 106 -26.14 13.32 -37.15
N PRO A 107 -25.87 12.01 -37.36
CA PRO A 107 -26.28 10.95 -36.45
C PRO A 107 -25.69 11.15 -35.06
N ALA A 108 -26.42 10.74 -34.01
CA ALA A 108 -25.98 10.89 -32.62
C ALA A 108 -24.63 10.22 -32.32
N SER A 109 -24.33 9.09 -32.99
CA SER A 109 -23.06 8.38 -32.88
C SER A 109 -21.85 9.14 -33.45
N GLY A 110 -22.08 10.12 -34.33
CA GLY A 110 -21.04 10.98 -34.90
C GLY A 110 -20.90 12.33 -34.18
N ARG A 111 -21.67 12.58 -33.11
CA ARG A 111 -21.58 13.82 -32.35
C ARG A 111 -20.48 13.73 -31.31
N PRO A 112 -19.70 14.81 -31.08
CA PRO A 112 -18.72 14.84 -30.02
C PRO A 112 -19.43 14.69 -28.67
N LYS A 113 -18.85 13.88 -27.78
CA LYS A 113 -19.36 13.70 -26.42
C LYS A 113 -19.10 14.97 -25.61
N GLU A 114 -20.09 15.41 -24.85
CA GLU A 114 -19.92 16.54 -23.94
C GLU A 114 -18.87 16.18 -22.88
N PRO A 115 -17.85 17.04 -22.67
CA PRO A 115 -16.88 16.80 -21.61
C PRO A 115 -17.58 16.89 -20.24
N GLN A 116 -17.34 15.90 -19.38
CA GLN A 116 -17.89 15.88 -18.02
C GLN A 116 -17.24 16.98 -17.17
N GLU A 117 -18.06 17.79 -16.50
CA GLU A 117 -17.58 18.80 -15.56
C GLU A 117 -16.92 18.14 -14.34
N PRO A 118 -15.68 18.53 -13.98
CA PRO A 118 -15.06 18.10 -12.74
C PRO A 118 -15.71 18.84 -11.57
N THR A 119 -16.12 18.07 -10.58
CA THR A 119 -16.78 18.48 -9.35
C THR A 119 -16.12 17.77 -8.19
N GLU A 120 -16.42 18.21 -6.97
CA GLU A 120 -15.97 17.53 -5.76
C GLU A 120 -16.30 16.02 -5.74
N ALA A 121 -17.43 15.63 -6.33
CA ALA A 121 -17.93 14.26 -6.29
C ALA A 121 -17.29 13.32 -7.34
N ASN A 122 -16.82 13.83 -8.48
CA ASN A 122 -16.28 13.02 -9.57
C ASN A 122 -14.80 13.31 -9.88
N PHE A 123 -14.20 14.30 -9.22
CA PHE A 123 -12.78 14.58 -9.37
C PHE A 123 -11.93 13.51 -8.69
N SER A 124 -11.26 12.72 -9.52
CA SER A 124 -10.36 11.67 -9.08
C SER A 124 -9.04 12.27 -8.64
N TRP A 125 -8.79 12.23 -7.33
CA TRP A 125 -7.53 12.64 -6.73
C TRP A 125 -7.05 11.52 -5.80
N PRO A 126 -5.77 11.10 -5.89
CA PRO A 126 -5.28 10.04 -5.02
C PRO A 126 -5.37 10.46 -3.55
N ARG A 127 -5.61 9.50 -2.66
CA ARG A 127 -5.55 9.76 -1.22
C ARG A 127 -4.10 9.93 -0.80
N TYR A 128 -3.88 10.63 0.33
CA TYR A 128 -2.54 10.86 0.86
C TYR A 128 -1.75 9.54 1.00
N GLU A 129 -2.40 8.53 1.55
CA GLU A 129 -1.83 7.20 1.80
C GLU A 129 -1.47 6.46 0.50
N GLN A 130 -2.13 6.76 -0.63
CA GLN A 130 -1.83 6.13 -1.93
C GLN A 130 -0.55 6.67 -2.56
N VAL A 131 -0.15 7.89 -2.23
CA VAL A 131 1.07 8.53 -2.75
C VAL A 131 2.23 8.57 -1.75
N HIS A 132 1.97 8.19 -0.48
CA HIS A 132 2.97 8.06 0.59
C HIS A 132 3.13 6.60 1.04
N THR A 133 3.48 5.73 0.09
CA THR A 133 3.64 4.29 0.31
C THR A 133 5.11 3.89 0.52
N VAL A 134 5.39 3.00 1.47
CA VAL A 134 6.72 2.41 1.66
C VAL A 134 6.68 0.95 1.23
N HIS A 135 7.33 0.64 0.12
CA HIS A 135 7.61 -0.74 -0.26
C HIS A 135 8.91 -1.21 0.39
N ILE A 136 8.83 -2.29 1.16
CA ILE A 136 9.99 -2.96 1.77
C ILE A 136 10.14 -4.34 1.12
N GLY A 137 11.35 -4.68 0.68
CA GLY A 137 11.63 -5.97 0.03
C GLY A 137 11.09 -6.10 -1.41
N PRO A 138 11.28 -7.26 -2.06
CA PRO A 138 12.07 -8.42 -1.58
C PRO A 138 13.58 -8.21 -1.75
N GLN A 139 13.96 -7.14 -2.43
CA GLN A 139 15.35 -6.77 -2.66
C GLN A 139 15.91 -5.94 -1.51
N ASN A 140 17.21 -5.70 -1.51
CA ASN A 140 17.90 -4.86 -0.53
C ASN A 140 17.68 -5.33 0.93
N ARG A 141 17.82 -6.65 1.14
CA ARG A 141 17.85 -7.25 2.48
C ARG A 141 19.02 -6.67 3.29
N PHE A 142 18.72 -6.23 4.50
CA PHE A 142 19.70 -5.72 5.45
C PHE A 142 20.55 -6.83 6.09
N ALA A 143 19.94 -7.99 6.29
CA ALA A 143 20.65 -9.20 6.69
C ALA A 143 19.94 -10.44 6.10
N LYS A 144 20.73 -11.49 5.85
CA LYS A 144 20.27 -12.80 5.39
C LYS A 144 20.77 -13.84 6.38
N ALA A 145 19.93 -14.81 6.70
CA ALA A 145 20.33 -15.96 7.50
C ALA A 145 20.06 -17.28 6.74
N GLU A 146 20.57 -18.37 7.28
CA GLU A 146 20.34 -19.71 6.74
C GLU A 146 18.84 -20.03 6.62
N GLY A 147 18.46 -20.90 5.68
CA GLY A 147 17.07 -21.28 5.46
C GLY A 147 16.20 -20.21 4.77
N GLY A 148 16.81 -19.13 4.25
CA GLY A 148 16.11 -18.09 3.49
C GLY A 148 15.55 -16.94 4.34
N ALA A 149 15.78 -16.97 5.65
CA ALA A 149 15.38 -15.91 6.55
C ALA A 149 16.01 -14.57 6.15
N SER A 150 15.21 -13.52 6.22
CA SER A 150 15.50 -12.20 5.66
C SER A 150 15.10 -11.12 6.65
N THR A 151 16.01 -10.18 6.90
CA THR A 151 15.74 -8.96 7.66
C THR A 151 15.84 -7.76 6.74
N TYR A 152 14.90 -6.85 6.85
CA TYR A 152 14.87 -5.59 6.14
C TYR A 152 14.90 -4.45 7.15
N LEU A 153 15.65 -3.41 6.83
CA LEU A 153 15.70 -2.16 7.59
C LEU A 153 15.52 -1.04 6.58
N HIS A 154 14.50 -0.20 6.80
CA HIS A 154 14.10 0.82 5.83
C HIS A 154 14.06 2.20 6.49
N GLU A 155 14.71 3.18 5.88
CA GLU A 155 14.64 4.59 6.28
C GLU A 155 13.34 5.19 5.76
N VAL A 156 12.61 5.86 6.65
CA VAL A 156 11.32 6.50 6.37
C VAL A 156 11.22 7.86 7.08
N GLU A 157 10.21 8.65 6.74
CA GLU A 157 9.86 9.81 7.54
C GLU A 157 9.26 9.38 8.89
N PRO A 158 9.47 10.16 9.97
CA PRO A 158 8.73 9.93 11.21
C PRO A 158 7.22 10.10 11.00
N GLY A 159 6.40 9.26 11.62
CA GLY A 159 4.95 9.33 11.47
C GLY A 159 4.23 8.02 11.82
N GLU A 160 2.92 8.04 11.63
CA GLU A 160 2.08 6.85 11.79
C GLU A 160 2.01 6.09 10.46
N TYR A 161 2.25 4.78 10.52
CA TYR A 161 2.24 3.90 9.37
C TYR A 161 1.20 2.80 9.56
N VAL A 162 0.50 2.46 8.48
CA VAL A 162 -0.42 1.31 8.42
C VAL A 162 0.17 0.24 7.53
N PHE A 163 0.09 -1.01 7.96
CA PHE A 163 0.39 -2.15 7.10
C PHE A 163 -0.77 -2.36 6.10
N TYR A 164 -0.53 -2.09 4.82
CA TYR A 164 -1.56 -2.32 3.79
C TYR A 164 -1.63 -3.78 3.37
N GLY A 165 -0.50 -4.49 3.34
CA GLY A 165 -0.47 -5.86 2.84
C GLY A 165 0.90 -6.34 2.39
N ASN A 166 0.94 -7.57 1.87
CA ASN A 166 2.13 -8.16 1.26
C ASN A 166 2.02 -8.04 -0.26
N VAL A 167 2.67 -7.03 -0.86
CA VAL A 167 2.44 -6.63 -2.25
C VAL A 167 3.70 -6.79 -3.06
N MET A 168 3.61 -7.52 -4.17
CA MET A 168 4.76 -7.69 -5.06
C MET A 168 4.91 -6.44 -5.94
N ALA A 169 5.93 -5.63 -5.70
CA ALA A 169 6.11 -4.36 -6.41
C ALA A 169 6.30 -4.48 -7.93
N ALA A 170 6.74 -5.63 -8.44
CA ALA A 170 7.08 -5.84 -9.85
C ALA A 170 6.04 -6.61 -10.69
N VAL A 171 5.02 -7.20 -10.05
CA VAL A 171 3.98 -8.00 -10.73
C VAL A 171 2.64 -7.64 -10.11
N PRO A 172 1.58 -7.38 -10.90
CA PRO A 172 0.24 -7.20 -10.35
C PRO A 172 -0.14 -8.43 -9.52
N GLY A 173 -0.07 -8.32 -8.21
CA GLY A 173 -0.22 -9.47 -7.33
C GLY A 173 0.19 -9.19 -5.90
N GLY A 174 -0.47 -9.88 -4.99
CA GLY A 174 -0.27 -9.71 -3.55
C GLY A 174 -1.60 -9.70 -2.81
N LEU A 175 -1.48 -9.51 -1.50
CA LEU A 175 -2.59 -9.55 -0.56
C LEU A 175 -2.71 -8.18 0.08
N CYS A 176 -3.92 -7.62 0.12
CA CYS A 176 -4.21 -6.48 0.99
C CYS A 176 -4.82 -6.97 2.30
N ALA A 177 -4.39 -6.41 3.42
CA ALA A 177 -5.01 -6.57 4.73
C ALA A 177 -6.26 -5.67 4.86
N CYS A 178 -7.14 -5.70 3.85
CA CYS A 178 -8.27 -4.80 3.73
C CYS A 178 -9.40 -5.05 4.76
N LEU A 179 -9.49 -6.26 5.31
CA LEU A 179 -10.54 -6.65 6.27
C LEU A 179 -10.10 -6.56 7.75
N GLY A 180 -8.92 -6.02 8.01
CA GLY A 180 -8.34 -5.90 9.35
C GLY A 180 -6.83 -5.84 9.30
N THR A 181 -6.25 -4.78 9.87
CA THR A 181 -4.80 -4.58 9.88
C THR A 181 -4.35 -3.81 11.11
N VAL A 182 -3.08 -3.41 11.14
CA VAL A 182 -2.47 -2.64 12.22
C VAL A 182 -1.79 -1.38 11.72
N ALA A 183 -1.85 -0.35 12.54
CA ALA A 183 -1.02 0.85 12.48
C ALA A 183 0.08 0.81 13.56
N PHE A 184 1.11 1.62 13.41
CA PHE A 184 2.16 1.81 14.43
C PHE A 184 2.87 3.15 14.22
N GLN A 185 3.52 3.65 15.26
CA GLN A 185 4.33 4.85 15.21
C GLN A 185 5.79 4.53 14.84
N ALA A 186 6.34 5.26 13.87
CA ALA A 186 7.76 5.31 13.58
C ALA A 186 8.33 6.64 14.07
N GLU A 187 9.18 6.58 15.10
CA GLU A 187 9.74 7.78 15.76
C GLU A 187 11.09 8.17 15.18
N ALA A 188 11.37 9.47 15.15
CA ALA A 188 12.67 9.99 14.72
C ALA A 188 13.80 9.45 15.58
N GLY A 189 14.90 9.02 14.95
CA GLY A 189 16.07 8.47 15.62
C GLY A 189 15.86 7.07 16.21
N LYS A 190 14.72 6.42 15.96
CA LYS A 190 14.42 5.07 16.44
C LYS A 190 14.27 4.07 15.30
N VAL A 191 14.53 2.81 15.63
CA VAL A 191 14.23 1.65 14.80
C VAL A 191 13.00 0.96 15.35
N THR A 192 11.86 1.15 14.70
CA THR A 192 10.62 0.45 15.03
C THR A 192 10.64 -0.95 14.43
N SER A 193 10.74 -1.97 15.28
CA SER A 193 10.68 -3.37 14.88
C SER A 193 9.23 -3.85 14.80
N LEU A 194 8.80 -4.25 13.61
CA LEU A 194 7.52 -4.94 13.41
C LEU A 194 7.58 -6.41 13.85
N GLY A 195 8.79 -6.89 14.15
CA GLY A 195 9.05 -8.30 14.44
C GLY A 195 8.99 -9.17 13.20
N LYS A 196 8.55 -10.41 13.39
CA LYS A 196 8.45 -11.40 12.32
C LYS A 196 7.12 -11.28 11.59
N MET A 197 7.18 -10.92 10.32
CA MET A 197 6.08 -11.07 9.38
C MET A 197 6.00 -12.52 8.92
N ARG A 198 4.81 -13.09 9.04
CA ARG A 198 4.48 -14.48 8.74
C ARG A 198 3.40 -14.52 7.65
N LEU A 199 3.47 -15.57 6.84
CA LEU A 199 2.62 -15.88 5.72
C LEU A 199 2.20 -17.33 5.92
N PRO A 200 1.16 -17.58 6.76
CA PRO A 200 0.76 -18.94 7.13
C PRO A 200 0.53 -19.86 5.93
N TRP A 201 0.07 -19.29 4.81
CA TRP A 201 -0.01 -19.99 3.53
C TRP A 201 1.32 -20.59 3.08
N ILE A 202 2.38 -19.77 3.00
CA ILE A 202 3.73 -20.21 2.59
C ILE A 202 4.32 -21.18 3.62
N GLU A 203 4.05 -20.96 4.90
CA GLU A 203 4.49 -21.85 5.98
C GLU A 203 3.87 -23.24 5.86
N SER A 204 2.61 -23.33 5.45
CA SER A 204 1.90 -24.60 5.25
C SER A 204 2.52 -25.46 4.13
N LEU A 205 3.25 -24.83 3.20
CA LEU A 205 3.99 -25.50 2.13
C LEU A 205 5.30 -26.12 2.59
N ARG A 206 5.79 -25.81 3.81
CA ARG A 206 7.07 -26.33 4.34
C ARG A 206 7.00 -27.75 4.91
N GLY A 207 5.91 -28.48 4.66
CA GLY A 207 5.71 -29.87 5.09
C GLY A 207 6.20 -30.92 4.09
N PRO A 208 6.03 -32.22 4.40
CA PRO A 208 6.30 -33.30 3.45
C PRO A 208 5.49 -33.09 2.16
N LYS A 209 6.07 -33.46 1.01
CA LYS A 209 5.39 -33.35 -0.29
C LYS A 209 4.11 -34.18 -0.28
N GLU A 210 2.98 -33.53 -0.51
CA GLU A 210 1.68 -34.18 -0.60
C GLU A 210 1.33 -34.52 -2.07
N ALA A 211 0.45 -35.50 -2.26
CA ALA A 211 0.06 -35.97 -3.59
C ALA A 211 -0.77 -34.95 -4.39
N ARG A 212 -1.39 -33.98 -3.71
CA ARG A 212 -2.10 -32.86 -4.31
C ARG A 212 -1.48 -31.54 -3.89
N ALA A 213 -1.64 -30.52 -4.75
CA ALA A 213 -1.32 -29.16 -4.36
C ALA A 213 -2.18 -28.75 -3.16
N LYS A 214 -1.54 -28.17 -2.14
CA LYS A 214 -2.27 -27.50 -1.08
C LYS A 214 -3.06 -26.35 -1.68
N THR A 215 -4.18 -26.02 -1.07
CA THR A 215 -5.00 -24.83 -1.34
C THR A 215 -5.27 -24.10 -0.03
N SER A 216 -5.73 -22.85 -0.09
CA SER A 216 -6.08 -22.07 1.10
C SER A 216 -7.12 -22.76 1.99
N LEU A 217 -7.92 -23.70 1.46
CA LEU A 217 -8.87 -24.53 2.20
C LEU A 217 -8.21 -25.56 3.15
N ASP A 218 -6.92 -25.83 2.96
CA ASP A 218 -6.15 -26.76 3.79
C ASP A 218 -5.57 -26.08 5.05
N LEU A 219 -5.71 -24.76 5.17
CA LEU A 219 -5.30 -24.03 6.36
C LEU A 219 -6.31 -24.24 7.49
N PRO A 220 -5.87 -24.26 8.77
CA PRO A 220 -6.79 -24.31 9.89
C PRO A 220 -7.83 -23.20 9.82
N GLU A 221 -9.05 -23.51 10.28
CA GLU A 221 -10.13 -22.53 10.33
C GLU A 221 -9.69 -21.24 11.05
N GLY A 222 -9.99 -20.09 10.47
CA GLY A 222 -9.60 -18.79 11.01
C GLY A 222 -8.18 -18.34 10.65
N THR A 223 -7.39 -19.15 9.94
CA THR A 223 -6.07 -18.74 9.43
C THR A 223 -6.22 -17.77 8.28
N THR A 224 -5.42 -16.69 8.31
CA THR A 224 -5.30 -15.74 7.21
C THR A 224 -3.90 -15.80 6.62
N SER A 225 -3.67 -15.19 5.46
CA SER A 225 -2.38 -15.26 4.78
C SER A 225 -1.34 -14.29 5.34
N LEU A 226 -1.71 -13.45 6.31
CA LEU A 226 -0.87 -12.38 6.84
C LEU A 226 -0.87 -12.45 8.37
N ALA A 227 0.31 -12.54 8.98
CA ALA A 227 0.45 -12.56 10.43
C ALA A 227 1.70 -11.80 10.87
N PHE A 228 1.70 -11.30 12.12
CA PHE A 228 2.85 -10.70 12.77
C PHE A 228 3.11 -11.37 14.11
N ALA A 229 4.38 -11.58 14.43
CA ALA A 229 4.85 -11.85 15.78
C ALA A 229 5.73 -10.66 16.21
N PRO A 230 5.21 -9.72 17.01
CA PRO A 230 5.98 -8.56 17.46
C PRO A 230 7.15 -9.02 18.32
N THR A 231 8.37 -8.83 17.82
CA THR A 231 9.61 -9.21 18.49
C THR A 231 10.66 -8.13 18.29
N PRO A 232 11.59 -7.94 19.24
CA PRO A 232 12.69 -7.00 19.07
C PRO A 232 13.57 -7.45 17.90
N PHE A 233 13.96 -6.48 17.09
CA PHE A 233 15.03 -6.63 16.11
C PHE A 233 16.37 -6.51 16.83
N ALA A 234 17.35 -7.32 16.43
CA ALA A 234 18.71 -7.24 16.97
C ALA A 234 19.71 -7.47 15.84
N ASP A 235 20.66 -6.55 15.71
CA ASP A 235 21.81 -6.66 14.82
C ASP A 235 22.97 -5.88 15.46
N PRO A 236 24.20 -6.45 15.55
CA PRO A 236 25.34 -5.79 16.18
C PRO A 236 25.69 -4.41 15.59
N ARG A 237 25.26 -4.12 14.36
CA ARG A 237 25.51 -2.85 13.67
C ARG A 237 24.52 -1.76 14.06
N VAL A 238 23.44 -2.11 14.76
CA VAL A 238 22.38 -1.17 15.20
C VAL A 238 22.37 -1.14 16.72
N PRO A 239 22.60 0.02 17.36
CA PRO A 239 22.56 0.12 18.82
C PRO A 239 21.19 -0.30 19.38
N ALA A 240 21.20 -1.17 20.39
CA ALA A 240 19.99 -1.80 20.92
C ALA A 240 19.04 -0.77 21.58
N ASP A 241 19.56 0.33 22.12
CA ASP A 241 18.81 1.43 22.74
C ASP A 241 18.02 2.28 21.72
N LEU A 242 18.34 2.15 20.43
CA LEU A 242 17.56 2.74 19.35
C LEU A 242 16.39 1.86 18.92
N VAL A 243 16.41 0.56 19.23
CA VAL A 243 15.39 -0.39 18.77
C VAL A 243 14.21 -0.40 19.74
N VAL A 244 13.01 -0.20 19.20
CA VAL A 244 11.74 -0.31 19.92
C VAL A 244 10.83 -1.31 19.21
N VAL A 245 10.13 -2.15 19.95
CA VAL A 245 9.10 -3.03 19.36
C VAL A 245 7.88 -2.18 19.01
N ALA A 246 7.32 -2.39 17.82
CA ALA A 246 6.14 -1.70 17.36
C ALA A 246 4.98 -1.90 18.34
N ARG A 247 4.38 -0.78 18.77
CA ARG A 247 3.09 -0.80 19.47
C ARG A 247 2.00 -0.76 18.43
N PHE A 248 1.46 -1.93 18.10
CA PHE A 248 0.41 -2.04 17.10
C PHE A 248 -0.92 -1.49 17.61
N MET A 249 -1.56 -0.70 16.76
CA MET A 249 -2.89 -0.15 16.95
C MET A 249 -3.83 -0.78 15.92
N PRO A 250 -4.96 -1.38 16.31
CA PRO A 250 -5.85 -2.04 15.36
C PRO A 250 -6.48 -1.03 14.38
N VAL A 251 -6.56 -1.43 13.12
CA VAL A 251 -7.25 -0.70 12.04
C VAL A 251 -8.29 -1.66 11.45
N ASP A 252 -9.54 -1.21 11.37
CA ASP A 252 -10.65 -2.04 10.89
C ASP A 252 -10.56 -2.30 9.39
N ARG A 253 -11.33 -1.58 8.56
CA ARG A 253 -11.35 -1.80 7.11
C ARG A 253 -10.52 -0.78 6.38
N MET A 254 -9.79 -1.25 5.38
CA MET A 254 -9.11 -0.41 4.41
C MET A 254 -9.69 -0.62 3.00
N PRO A 255 -9.79 0.42 2.18
CA PRO A 255 -10.20 0.24 0.79
C PRO A 255 -9.13 -0.50 -0.01
N ASN A 256 -9.56 -1.35 -0.95
CA ASN A 256 -8.65 -2.06 -1.85
C ASN A 256 -8.20 -1.15 -3.00
N TRP A 257 -7.31 -0.22 -2.71
CA TRP A 257 -6.84 0.81 -3.65
C TRP A 257 -6.11 0.26 -4.87
N PHE A 258 -5.50 -0.93 -4.76
CA PHE A 258 -4.69 -1.54 -5.81
C PHE A 258 -5.32 -2.79 -6.45
N GLY A 259 -6.59 -3.10 -6.13
CA GLY A 259 -7.29 -4.26 -6.69
C GLY A 259 -6.62 -5.61 -6.37
N LEU A 260 -6.03 -5.74 -5.19
CA LEU A 260 -5.35 -6.95 -4.73
C LEU A 260 -6.32 -8.00 -4.19
N GLU A 261 -5.82 -9.21 -3.96
CA GLU A 261 -6.56 -10.22 -3.21
C GLU A 261 -6.82 -9.71 -1.79
N VAL A 262 -8.08 -9.84 -1.35
CA VAL A 262 -8.56 -9.27 -0.08
C VAL A 262 -8.35 -10.27 1.05
N ASP A 263 -7.63 -9.84 2.07
CA ASP A 263 -7.36 -10.60 3.30
C ASP A 263 -7.37 -9.68 4.53
N ARG A 264 -6.89 -10.19 5.67
CA ARG A 264 -6.64 -9.46 6.92
C ARG A 264 -5.44 -10.04 7.66
N VAL A 265 -4.87 -9.23 8.53
CA VAL A 265 -3.85 -9.70 9.48
C VAL A 265 -4.52 -10.61 10.52
N MET A 266 -3.89 -11.73 10.86
CA MET A 266 -4.33 -12.62 11.93
C MET A 266 -4.52 -11.86 13.24
N PRO A 267 -5.35 -12.36 14.18
CA PRO A 267 -5.37 -11.85 15.55
C PRO A 267 -3.95 -11.73 16.12
N ILE A 268 -3.72 -10.64 16.86
CA ILE A 268 -2.46 -10.40 17.57
C ILE A 268 -2.82 -10.28 19.03
N ASP A 269 -2.26 -11.17 19.85
CA ASP A 269 -2.54 -11.25 21.28
C ASP A 269 -2.32 -9.89 21.97
N GLY A 270 -3.32 -9.47 22.76
CA GLY A 270 -3.31 -8.18 23.45
C GLY A 270 -3.50 -6.95 22.55
N VAL A 271 -3.55 -7.11 21.23
CA VAL A 271 -3.72 -6.01 20.26
C VAL A 271 -5.10 -6.07 19.60
N MET A 272 -5.41 -7.16 18.90
CA MET A 272 -6.66 -7.28 18.18
C MET A 272 -7.14 -8.70 18.03
N ARG A 273 -8.47 -8.85 17.98
CA ARG A 273 -9.16 -10.08 17.57
C ARG A 273 -10.34 -9.73 16.67
N TYR A 274 -11.03 -10.74 16.16
CA TYR A 274 -12.20 -10.54 15.31
C TYR A 274 -13.47 -11.09 15.97
N GLU A 275 -14.57 -10.35 15.84
CA GLU A 275 -15.92 -10.83 16.15
C GLU A 275 -16.84 -10.58 14.95
N ARG A 276 -17.38 -11.66 14.36
CA ARG A 276 -18.26 -11.58 13.18
C ARG A 276 -17.68 -10.71 12.05
N GLY A 277 -16.37 -10.80 11.84
CA GLY A 277 -15.66 -10.05 10.81
C GLY A 277 -15.42 -8.57 11.10
N LYS A 278 -15.58 -8.12 12.36
CA LYS A 278 -15.18 -6.78 12.83
C LYS A 278 -13.93 -6.87 13.68
N VAL A 279 -13.03 -5.89 13.54
CA VAL A 279 -11.86 -5.78 14.41
C VAL A 279 -12.30 -5.34 15.82
N ILE A 280 -11.85 -6.06 16.83
CA ILE A 280 -12.00 -5.72 18.25
C ILE A 280 -10.64 -5.28 18.79
N ASP A 281 -10.57 -4.05 19.28
CA ASP A 281 -9.38 -3.49 19.90
C ASP A 281 -9.20 -4.01 21.33
N LEU A 282 -8.08 -4.69 21.57
CA LEU A 282 -7.69 -5.23 22.86
C LEU A 282 -6.69 -4.34 23.60
N THR A 283 -6.09 -3.36 22.92
CA THR A 283 -5.09 -2.45 23.50
C THR A 283 -5.72 -1.55 24.57
N ALA A 284 -6.97 -1.12 24.35
CA ALA A 284 -7.74 -0.32 25.31
C ALA A 284 -8.12 -1.11 26.58
N GLN A 285 -8.27 -2.43 26.48
CA GLN A 285 -8.66 -3.29 27.60
C GLN A 285 -7.47 -3.58 28.54
N ALA A 286 -6.27 -3.69 27.99
CA ALA A 286 -5.04 -3.84 28.78
C ALA A 286 -4.71 -2.61 29.64
N ALA A 287 -5.08 -1.40 29.19
CA ALA A 287 -4.89 -0.18 29.96
C ALA A 287 -5.83 -0.09 31.19
N GLN A 288 -6.97 -0.78 31.18
CA GLN A 288 -7.97 -0.74 32.24
C GLN A 288 -7.74 -1.78 33.34
N THR A 289 -6.87 -2.76 33.12
CA THR A 289 -6.59 -3.86 34.08
C THR A 289 -5.33 -3.67 34.90
N THR A 290 -4.62 -2.54 34.79
CA THR A 290 -3.49 -2.22 35.67
C THR A 290 -4.04 -1.60 36.97
N PRO A 291 -3.99 -2.26 38.13
CA PRO A 291 -4.41 -1.66 39.38
C PRO A 291 -3.49 -0.49 39.69
N ALA A 292 -4.05 0.67 40.00
CA ALA A 292 -3.29 1.78 40.56
C ALA A 292 -2.64 1.30 41.85
N VAL A 293 -1.32 1.10 41.83
CA VAL A 293 -0.53 0.88 43.04
C VAL A 293 -0.62 2.18 43.84
N ARG A 294 -1.37 2.14 44.94
CA ARG A 294 -1.37 3.15 45.99
C ARG A 294 -0.24 2.89 46.96
#